data_AF-A0A9N9QT15-F1
#
_entry.id   AF-A0A9N9QT15-F1
#
_cell.length_a   1.000
_cell.length_b   1.000
_cell.length_c   1.000
_cell.angle_alpha   90.00
_cell.angle_beta   90.00
_cell.angle_gamma   90.00
#
_symmetry.space_group_name_H-M   'P 1'
#
loop_
_entity.id
_entity.type
_entity.pdbx_description
1 polymer ?
#
loop_
_entity_poly.entity_id
_entity_poly.type
_entity_poly.pdbx_seq_one_letter_code
_entity_poly.pdbx_strand_id
1 'polypeptide(L)'
;MGPEYQTSRTSKVNPRAKCPSQSGEEGVLSRYKTASLAAKAQARRSVRWRGCVFSFGQTAPVAGYALSLWYGGILVADKEVHYKNVIKVSEALIFGAWMMGQALAFAPNFGAAISAAGRIMTQLARQPTIESTVTPAVNEDFVATGKINYDSVMFRYPTRREVEVLRGLTLAIPSGKRVALVGPSGCGKSTLIQLLQRLYDPDNGSVVSILDTLYIQNYWNRWIYYLVLIP
;
A
#
# COMPACT_ATOMS: atom_id res chain seq x y z
N MET A 1 28.70 -3.16 4.22
CA MET A 1 28.74 -1.75 3.78
C MET A 1 27.84 -1.60 2.55
N GLY A 2 26.56 -1.33 2.78
CA GLY A 2 25.57 -1.10 1.71
C GLY A 2 25.25 0.40 1.64
N PRO A 3 25.05 0.97 0.45
CA PRO A 3 24.77 2.39 0.32
C PRO A 3 23.38 2.70 0.90
N GLU A 4 23.35 3.61 1.87
CA GLU A 4 22.14 4.21 2.42
C GLU A 4 21.30 4.82 1.29
N TYR A 5 20.15 4.20 1.05
CA TYR A 5 19.08 4.78 0.27
C TYR A 5 18.51 5.96 1.06
N GLN A 6 19.11 7.14 0.87
CA GLN A 6 18.50 8.41 1.30
C GLN A 6 17.20 8.60 0.51
N THR A 7 16.10 8.09 1.07
CA THR A 7 14.76 8.59 0.76
C THR A 7 14.81 10.09 0.98
N SER A 8 14.82 10.82 -0.14
CA SER A 8 14.67 12.25 -0.19
C SER A 8 13.49 12.62 0.69
N ARG A 9 13.81 13.25 1.82
CA ARG A 9 12.86 13.98 2.65
C ARG A 9 12.09 14.89 1.70
N THR A 10 10.85 14.54 1.37
CA THR A 10 9.85 15.51 0.94
C THR A 10 9.83 16.56 2.04
N SER A 11 10.50 17.68 1.79
CA SER A 11 10.65 18.75 2.75
C SER A 11 9.25 19.18 3.16
N LYS A 12 9.02 19.10 4.48
CA LYS A 12 7.88 19.72 5.15
C LYS A 12 7.75 21.14 4.60
N VAL A 13 6.75 21.37 3.75
CA VAL A 13 6.27 22.72 3.45
C VAL A 13 5.63 23.20 4.75
N ASN A 14 6.44 23.80 5.62
CA ASN A 14 5.97 24.47 6.82
C ASN A 14 5.21 25.73 6.39
N PRO A 15 3.88 25.85 6.61
CA PRO A 15 3.12 26.99 6.12
C PRO A 15 3.31 28.29 6.93
N ARG A 16 4.14 28.30 7.98
CA ARG A 16 4.12 29.37 9.01
C ARG A 16 5.29 30.36 9.02
N ALA A 17 6.24 30.28 8.11
CA ALA A 17 7.24 31.35 7.94
C ALA A 17 6.80 32.29 6.81
N LYS A 18 5.83 33.16 7.09
CA LYS A 18 5.23 34.09 6.12
C LYS A 18 5.91 35.46 6.26
N CYS A 19 6.96 35.72 5.47
CA CYS A 19 7.35 37.09 5.16
C CYS A 19 6.22 37.71 4.29
N PRO A 20 5.64 38.86 4.65
CA PRO A 20 4.41 39.37 4.01
C PRO A 20 4.57 39.80 2.54
N SER A 21 5.78 39.89 2.00
CA SER A 21 6.03 40.45 0.66
C SER A 21 6.00 39.43 -0.50
N GLN A 22 5.80 38.13 -0.25
CA GLN A 22 5.86 37.09 -1.29
C GLN A 22 4.66 36.13 -1.32
N SER A 23 3.49 36.54 -0.84
CA SER A 23 2.29 35.71 -0.82
C SER A 23 1.45 35.73 -2.11
N GLY A 24 1.93 36.36 -3.19
CA GLY A 24 1.29 36.33 -4.51
C GLY A 24 1.69 35.12 -5.36
N GLU A 25 0.95 34.87 -6.44
CA GLU A 25 1.25 33.82 -7.43
C GLU A 25 2.71 33.92 -7.95
N GLU A 26 3.23 35.13 -8.11
CA GLU A 26 4.61 35.38 -8.53
C GLU A 26 5.67 34.88 -7.52
N GLY A 27 5.35 34.94 -6.22
CA GLY A 27 6.20 34.40 -5.16
C GLY A 27 6.26 32.86 -5.18
N VAL A 28 5.14 32.21 -5.48
CA VAL A 28 5.10 30.75 -5.66
C VAL A 28 5.81 30.34 -6.95
N LEU A 29 5.57 31.07 -8.05
CA LEU A 29 6.17 30.82 -9.34
C LEU A 29 7.70 30.97 -9.30
N SER A 30 8.22 31.99 -8.62
CA SER A 30 9.67 32.18 -8.46
C SER A 30 10.32 31.05 -7.65
N ARG A 31 9.69 30.62 -6.54
CA ARG A 31 10.18 29.46 -5.76
C ARG A 31 10.17 28.17 -6.57
N TYR A 32 9.11 27.93 -7.35
CA TYR A 32 9.02 26.77 -8.24
C TYR A 32 10.08 26.82 -9.36
N LYS A 33 10.26 27.98 -10.00
CA LYS A 33 11.29 28.19 -11.04
C LYS A 33 12.68 27.90 -10.49
N THR A 34 13.01 28.44 -9.31
CA THR A 34 14.32 28.21 -8.68
C THR A 34 14.53 26.75 -8.32
N ALA A 35 13.52 26.07 -7.75
CA ALA A 35 13.60 24.65 -7.44
C ALA A 35 13.73 23.78 -8.71
N SER A 36 13.00 24.11 -9.78
CA SER A 36 13.07 23.42 -11.07
C SER A 36 14.42 23.63 -11.77
N LEU A 37 14.97 24.84 -11.73
CA LEU A 37 16.29 25.14 -12.30
C LEU A 37 17.41 24.40 -11.56
N ALA A 38 17.33 24.32 -10.22
CA ALA A 38 18.26 23.52 -9.42
C ALA A 38 18.17 22.03 -9.80
N ALA A 39 16.96 21.47 -9.92
CA ALA A 39 16.74 20.09 -10.35
C ALA A 39 17.26 19.84 -11.78
N LYS A 40 17.03 20.78 -12.71
CA LYS A 40 17.52 20.70 -14.10
C LYS A 40 19.04 20.74 -14.17
N ALA A 41 19.71 21.57 -13.36
CA ALA A 41 21.16 21.64 -13.32
C ALA A 41 21.76 20.30 -12.83
N GLN A 42 21.18 19.71 -11.79
CA GLN A 42 21.59 18.40 -11.28
C GLN A 42 21.34 17.29 -12.32
N ALA A 43 20.17 17.30 -12.97
CA ALA A 43 19.83 16.36 -14.03
C ALA A 43 20.77 16.48 -15.24
N ARG A 44 21.17 17.70 -15.63
CA ARG A 44 22.09 17.90 -16.76
C ARG A 44 23.45 17.24 -16.52
N ARG A 45 23.98 17.34 -15.30
CA ARG A 45 25.23 16.68 -14.92
C ARG A 45 25.10 15.15 -14.93
N SER A 46 24.01 14.61 -14.40
CA SER A 46 23.80 13.17 -14.36
C SER A 46 23.53 12.56 -15.73
N VAL A 47 22.78 13.26 -16.60
CA VAL A 47 22.51 12.85 -17.99
C VAL A 47 23.80 12.79 -18.81
N ARG A 48 24.71 13.77 -18.66
CA ARG A 48 25.99 13.76 -19.39
C ARG A 48 26.81 12.51 -19.06
N TRP A 49 26.91 12.17 -17.77
CA TRP A 49 27.61 10.95 -17.35
C TRP A 49 26.92 9.67 -17.80
N ARG A 50 25.58 9.60 -17.67
CA ARG A 50 24.80 8.45 -18.14
C ARG A 50 24.93 8.24 -19.65
N GLY A 51 24.93 9.31 -20.42
CA GLY A 51 25.13 9.26 -21.88
C GLY A 51 26.49 8.67 -22.24
N CYS A 52 27.58 9.16 -21.62
CA CYS A 52 28.91 8.61 -21.86
C CYS A 52 29.02 7.12 -21.49
N VAL A 53 28.47 6.72 -20.35
CA VAL A 53 28.47 5.31 -19.91
C VAL A 53 27.65 4.44 -20.86
N PHE A 54 26.49 4.92 -21.31
CA PHE A 54 25.64 4.19 -22.26
C PHE A 54 26.33 4.00 -23.62
N SER A 55 26.93 5.07 -24.18
CA SER A 55 27.66 4.98 -25.43
C SER A 55 28.85 4.04 -25.33
N PHE A 56 29.63 4.09 -24.24
CA PHE A 56 30.74 3.17 -24.03
C PHE A 56 30.26 1.72 -23.88
N GLY A 57 29.18 1.49 -23.15
CA GLY A 57 28.56 0.17 -22.99
C GLY A 57 28.06 -0.43 -24.30
N GLN A 58 27.56 0.39 -25.23
CA GLN A 58 27.13 -0.05 -26.57
C GLN A 58 28.30 -0.29 -27.53
N THR A 59 29.36 0.54 -27.46
CA THR A 59 30.51 0.42 -28.36
C THR A 59 31.44 -0.74 -27.98
N ALA A 60 31.60 -1.05 -26.69
CA ALA A 60 32.55 -2.08 -26.24
C ALA A 60 32.29 -3.48 -26.84
N PRO A 61 31.05 -4.00 -26.91
CA PRO A 61 30.77 -5.28 -27.56
C PRO A 61 31.09 -5.29 -29.06
N VAL A 62 30.76 -4.20 -29.78
CA VAL A 62 31.03 -4.07 -31.21
C VAL A 62 32.54 -4.00 -31.48
N ALA A 63 33.28 -3.26 -30.65
CA ALA A 63 34.74 -3.20 -30.73
C ALA A 63 35.37 -4.57 -30.41
N GLY A 64 34.86 -5.28 -29.39
CA GLY A 64 35.27 -6.64 -29.08
C GLY A 64 35.01 -7.60 -30.23
N TYR A 65 33.88 -7.46 -30.93
CA TYR A 65 33.57 -8.25 -32.11
C TYR A 65 34.54 -7.97 -33.26
N ALA A 66 34.79 -6.69 -33.58
CA ALA A 66 35.74 -6.28 -34.60
C ALA A 66 37.15 -6.83 -34.32
N LEU A 67 37.60 -6.76 -33.06
CA LEU A 67 38.90 -7.30 -32.64
C LEU A 67 38.94 -8.82 -32.75
N SER A 68 37.84 -9.52 -32.41
CA SER A 68 37.73 -10.97 -32.56
C SER A 68 37.83 -11.41 -34.02
N LEU A 69 37.22 -10.66 -34.95
CA LEU A 69 37.27 -10.95 -36.38
C LEU A 69 38.62 -10.61 -36.99
N TRP A 70 39.24 -9.51 -36.58
CA TRP A 70 40.58 -9.13 -37.05
C TRP A 70 41.62 -10.20 -36.65
N TYR A 71 41.65 -10.58 -35.37
CA TYR A 71 42.55 -11.64 -34.90
C TYR A 71 42.16 -13.01 -35.47
N GLY A 72 40.87 -13.28 -35.57
CA GLY A 72 40.33 -14.49 -36.18
C GLY A 72 40.77 -14.65 -37.64
N GLY A 73 40.81 -13.55 -38.41
CA GLY A 73 41.29 -13.54 -39.79
C GLY A 73 42.77 -13.92 -39.91
N ILE A 74 43.61 -13.41 -39.02
CA ILE A 74 45.04 -13.81 -38.94
C ILE A 74 45.15 -15.30 -38.60
N LEU A 75 44.31 -15.82 -37.70
CA LEU A 75 44.31 -17.23 -37.31
C LEU A 75 43.92 -18.18 -38.46
N VAL A 76 42.98 -17.75 -39.31
CA VAL A 76 42.57 -18.49 -40.50
C VAL A 76 43.68 -18.48 -41.55
N ALA A 77 44.41 -17.37 -41.70
CA ALA A 77 45.49 -17.22 -42.68
C ALA A 77 46.75 -18.01 -42.28
N ASP A 78 47.18 -17.93 -41.02
CA ASP A 78 48.50 -18.43 -40.59
C ASP A 78 48.46 -19.81 -39.92
N LYS A 79 47.31 -20.24 -39.37
CA LYS A 79 47.22 -21.43 -38.50
C LYS A 79 46.19 -22.47 -38.93
N GLU A 80 45.75 -22.44 -40.18
CA GLU A 80 44.77 -23.39 -40.77
C GLU A 80 43.48 -23.57 -39.95
N VAL A 81 43.10 -22.58 -39.15
CA VAL A 81 41.85 -22.65 -38.37
C VAL A 81 40.68 -22.48 -39.33
N HIS A 82 39.75 -23.44 -39.34
CA HIS A 82 38.52 -23.29 -40.11
C HIS A 82 37.73 -22.06 -39.67
N TYR A 83 37.38 -21.18 -40.62
CA TYR A 83 36.60 -19.96 -40.40
C TYR A 83 35.33 -20.20 -39.56
N LYS A 84 34.70 -21.37 -39.74
CA LYS A 84 33.50 -21.80 -39.02
C LYS A 84 33.71 -21.81 -37.51
N ASN A 85 34.90 -22.17 -37.04
CA ASN A 85 35.20 -22.23 -35.61
C ASN A 85 35.39 -20.82 -35.02
N VAL A 86 36.01 -19.92 -35.77
CA VAL A 86 36.17 -18.51 -35.37
C VAL A 86 34.81 -17.83 -35.19
N ILE A 87 33.94 -17.93 -36.20
CA ILE A 87 32.60 -17.33 -36.14
C ILE A 87 31.79 -17.92 -34.98
N LYS A 88 31.80 -19.24 -34.81
CA LYS A 88 31.08 -19.92 -33.71
C LYS A 88 31.50 -19.39 -32.34
N VAL A 89 32.80 -19.25 -32.10
CA VAL A 89 33.32 -18.80 -30.80
C VAL A 89 32.97 -17.33 -30.56
N SER A 90 33.15 -16.47 -31.57
CA SER A 90 32.81 -15.05 -31.47
C SER A 90 31.32 -14.83 -31.19
N GLU A 91 30.44 -15.50 -31.95
CA GLU A 91 28.99 -15.39 -31.78
C GLU A 91 28.53 -15.91 -30.41
N ALA A 92 29.04 -17.08 -29.98
CA ALA A 92 28.68 -17.66 -28.70
C ALA A 92 29.08 -16.75 -27.52
N LEU A 93 30.25 -16.11 -27.59
CA LEU A 93 30.72 -15.19 -26.55
C LEU A 93 29.90 -13.91 -26.50
N ILE A 94 29.58 -13.31 -27.65
CA ILE A 94 28.83 -12.05 -27.72
C ILE A 94 27.38 -12.25 -27.29
N PHE A 95 26.69 -13.24 -27.86
CA PHE A 95 25.31 -13.54 -27.47
C PHE A 95 25.23 -13.96 -26.01
N GLY A 96 26.20 -14.75 -25.52
CA GLY A 96 26.26 -15.14 -24.11
C GLY A 96 26.41 -13.93 -23.18
N ALA A 97 27.33 -13.02 -23.49
CA ALA A 97 27.53 -11.81 -22.70
C ALA A 97 26.30 -10.88 -22.73
N TRP A 98 25.65 -10.73 -23.88
CA TRP A 98 24.45 -9.90 -24.01
C TRP A 98 23.27 -10.48 -23.22
N MET A 99 23.03 -11.79 -23.32
CA MET A 99 21.99 -12.46 -22.55
C MET A 99 22.24 -12.39 -21.05
N MET A 100 23.50 -12.52 -20.62
CA MET A 100 23.86 -12.33 -19.21
C MET A 100 23.58 -10.91 -18.73
N GLY A 101 23.93 -9.89 -19.52
CA GLY A 101 23.64 -8.50 -19.19
C GLY A 101 22.14 -8.23 -19.06
N GLN A 102 21.34 -8.78 -19.98
CA GLN A 102 19.88 -8.72 -19.91
C GLN A 102 19.35 -9.42 -18.65
N ALA A 103 19.80 -10.64 -18.36
CA ALA A 103 19.38 -11.40 -17.19
C ALA A 103 19.68 -10.66 -15.88
N LEU A 104 20.88 -10.07 -15.77
CA LEU A 104 21.27 -9.26 -14.60
C LEU A 104 20.42 -8.00 -14.46
N ALA A 105 19.98 -7.38 -15.56
CA ALA A 105 19.09 -6.22 -15.52
C ALA A 105 17.70 -6.55 -14.94
N PHE A 106 17.25 -7.81 -15.01
CA PHE A 106 15.98 -8.25 -14.41
C PHE A 106 16.08 -8.56 -12.91
N ALA A 107 17.28 -8.76 -12.35
CA ALA A 107 17.47 -9.09 -10.94
C ALA A 107 16.74 -8.16 -9.93
N PRO A 108 16.82 -6.81 -10.04
CA PRO A 108 16.12 -5.93 -9.11
C PRO A 108 14.59 -6.05 -9.17
N ASN A 109 14.03 -6.41 -10.33
CA ASN A 109 12.58 -6.56 -10.48
C ASN A 109 12.04 -7.71 -9.65
N PHE A 110 12.80 -8.81 -9.51
CA PHE A 110 12.43 -9.92 -8.64
C PHE A 110 12.39 -9.50 -7.16
N GLY A 111 13.35 -8.71 -6.70
CA GLY A 111 13.35 -8.20 -5.32
C GLY A 111 12.13 -7.33 -5.02
N ALA A 112 11.74 -6.46 -5.95
CA ALA A 112 10.54 -5.64 -5.84
C ALA A 112 9.26 -6.51 -5.84
N ALA A 113 9.19 -7.52 -6.70
CA ALA A 113 8.06 -8.45 -6.77
C ALA A 113 7.88 -9.24 -5.47
N ILE A 114 8.97 -9.75 -4.88
CA ILE A 114 8.93 -10.47 -3.59
C ILE A 114 8.44 -9.56 -2.47
N SER A 115 8.90 -8.29 -2.42
CA SER A 115 8.43 -7.32 -1.42
C SER A 115 6.93 -7.01 -1.56
N ALA A 116 6.44 -6.83 -2.78
CA ALA A 116 5.03 -6.62 -3.04
C ALA A 116 4.19 -7.85 -2.67
N ALA A 117 4.64 -9.05 -3.04
CA ALA A 117 3.99 -10.31 -2.68
C ALA A 117 3.95 -10.51 -1.16
N GLY A 118 5.03 -10.16 -0.44
CA GLY A 118 5.07 -10.19 1.02
C GLY A 118 3.98 -9.33 1.65
N ARG A 119 3.76 -8.10 1.13
CA ARG A 119 2.67 -7.23 1.62
C ARG A 119 1.30 -7.86 1.38
N ILE A 120 1.06 -8.43 0.21
CA ILE A 120 -0.21 -9.11 -0.10
C ILE A 120 -0.42 -10.29 0.86
N MET A 121 0.59 -11.15 1.02
CA MET A 121 0.52 -12.30 1.93
C MET A 121 0.27 -11.88 3.39
N THR A 122 0.90 -10.80 3.86
CA THR A 122 0.64 -10.30 5.23
C THR A 122 -0.81 -9.80 5.41
N GLN A 123 -1.45 -9.29 4.35
CA GLN A 123 -2.86 -8.90 4.41
C GLN A 123 -3.79 -10.13 4.36
N LEU A 124 -3.50 -11.13 3.52
CA LEU A 124 -4.29 -12.36 3.48
C LEU A 124 -4.17 -13.19 4.76
N ALA A 125 -2.99 -13.23 5.38
CA ALA A 125 -2.76 -13.97 6.62
C ALA A 125 -3.31 -13.28 7.87
N ARG A 126 -3.79 -12.02 7.74
CA ARG A 126 -4.37 -11.27 8.85
C ARG A 126 -5.69 -11.91 9.28
N GLN A 127 -5.75 -12.42 10.51
CA GLN A 127 -7.00 -12.85 11.12
C GLN A 127 -7.83 -11.61 11.54
N PRO A 128 -9.09 -11.48 11.10
CA PRO A 128 -9.95 -10.38 11.54
C PRO A 128 -10.40 -10.59 12.99
N THR A 129 -10.45 -9.51 13.78
CA THR A 129 -10.93 -9.57 15.17
C THR A 129 -12.43 -9.87 15.25
N ILE A 130 -13.20 -9.40 14.26
CA ILE A 130 -14.61 -9.71 14.12
C ILE A 130 -14.73 -10.76 13.02
N GLU A 131 -14.95 -12.00 13.41
CA GLU A 131 -15.10 -13.11 12.48
C GLU A 131 -16.51 -13.11 11.87
N SER A 132 -16.57 -13.06 10.54
CA SER A 132 -17.74 -13.52 9.81
C SER A 132 -17.59 -15.03 9.59
N THR A 133 -18.16 -15.87 10.45
CA THR A 133 -18.31 -17.34 10.21
C THR A 133 -19.12 -17.57 8.92
N VAL A 134 -19.46 -18.75 8.39
CA VAL A 134 -20.42 -18.84 7.24
C VAL A 134 -21.70 -19.56 7.64
N THR A 135 -21.62 -20.35 8.69
CA THR A 135 -22.71 -21.10 9.30
C THR A 135 -23.22 -20.36 10.53
N PRO A 136 -24.48 -19.88 10.54
CA PRO A 136 -25.05 -19.25 11.71
C PRO A 136 -25.24 -20.29 12.83
N ALA A 137 -24.93 -19.91 14.07
CA ALA A 137 -25.33 -20.66 15.27
C ALA A 137 -26.78 -20.34 15.67
N VAL A 138 -27.66 -20.19 14.68
CA VAL A 138 -29.04 -19.72 14.87
C VAL A 138 -29.97 -20.85 14.46
N ASN A 139 -30.89 -21.22 15.35
CA ASN A 139 -31.97 -22.15 15.04
C ASN A 139 -32.82 -21.58 13.88
N GLU A 140 -33.29 -22.46 12.99
CA GLU A 140 -34.10 -22.09 11.81
C GLU A 140 -35.43 -21.38 12.18
N ASP A 141 -35.85 -21.46 13.45
CA ASP A 141 -37.08 -20.87 14.01
C ASP A 141 -36.92 -19.42 14.54
N PHE A 142 -35.90 -18.69 14.08
CA PHE A 142 -35.57 -17.38 14.64
C PHE A 142 -36.60 -16.29 14.27
N VAL A 143 -37.15 -15.61 15.29
CA VAL A 143 -38.05 -14.46 15.13
C VAL A 143 -37.49 -13.25 15.87
N ALA A 144 -37.29 -12.16 15.13
CA ALA A 144 -36.73 -10.93 15.66
C ALA A 144 -37.75 -10.10 16.45
N THR A 145 -37.57 -10.00 17.77
CA THR A 145 -38.44 -9.18 18.63
C THR A 145 -38.23 -7.68 18.50
N GLY A 146 -37.11 -7.20 17.93
CA GLY A 146 -36.86 -5.77 17.67
C GLY A 146 -36.55 -4.89 18.89
N LYS A 147 -36.27 -5.48 20.07
CA LYS A 147 -35.88 -4.76 21.28
C LYS A 147 -34.34 -4.65 21.37
N ILE A 148 -33.82 -3.45 21.65
CA ILE A 148 -32.38 -3.18 21.74
C ILE A 148 -32.06 -2.60 23.11
N ASN A 149 -31.03 -3.10 23.77
CA ASN A 149 -30.56 -2.62 25.06
C ASN A 149 -29.04 -2.40 25.03
N TYR A 150 -28.59 -1.22 25.41
CA TYR A 150 -27.20 -0.92 25.69
C TYR A 150 -27.04 -0.98 27.21
N ASP A 151 -26.06 -1.73 27.71
CA ASP A 151 -25.76 -1.82 29.13
C ASP A 151 -24.32 -1.40 29.40
N SER A 152 -24.17 -0.26 30.07
CA SER A 152 -22.89 0.28 30.55
C SER A 152 -21.79 0.31 29.48
N VAL A 153 -22.15 0.66 28.24
CA VAL A 153 -21.27 0.55 27.08
C VAL A 153 -20.17 1.60 27.12
N MET A 154 -18.92 1.14 27.10
CA MET A 154 -17.72 1.96 26.97
C MET A 154 -17.04 1.66 25.64
N PHE A 155 -16.64 2.70 24.91
CA PHE A 155 -16.05 2.51 23.58
C PHE A 155 -15.07 3.61 23.18
N ARG A 156 -13.96 3.16 22.58
CA ARG A 156 -12.92 3.97 21.94
C ARG A 156 -12.70 3.47 20.51
N TYR A 157 -12.53 4.39 19.57
CA TYR A 157 -12.17 3.99 18.21
C TYR A 157 -10.74 3.42 18.18
N PRO A 158 -10.47 2.30 17.47
CA PRO A 158 -9.12 1.74 17.38
C PRO A 158 -8.08 2.72 16.84
N THR A 159 -8.48 3.63 15.96
CA THR A 159 -7.63 4.67 15.36
C THR A 159 -7.30 5.82 16.33
N ARG A 160 -8.07 5.99 17.41
CA ARG A 160 -7.97 7.08 18.40
C ARG A 160 -8.26 6.56 19.81
N ARG A 161 -7.34 5.73 20.33
CA ARG A 161 -7.50 5.07 21.64
C ARG A 161 -7.44 6.03 22.83
N GLU A 162 -6.95 7.24 22.62
CA GLU A 162 -6.84 8.29 23.64
C GLU A 162 -8.16 9.00 23.94
N VAL A 163 -9.17 8.89 23.05
CA VAL A 163 -10.46 9.56 23.22
C VAL A 163 -11.56 8.53 23.47
N GLU A 164 -12.18 8.65 24.65
CA GLU A 164 -13.37 7.86 24.98
C GLU A 164 -14.65 8.52 24.49
N VAL A 165 -15.35 7.82 23.59
CA VAL A 165 -16.55 8.31 22.90
C VAL A 165 -17.81 7.99 23.70
N LEU A 166 -17.95 6.74 24.17
CA LEU A 166 -19.03 6.30 25.04
C LEU A 166 -18.46 5.96 26.41
N ARG A 167 -19.06 6.49 27.48
CA ARG A 167 -18.56 6.42 28.86
C ARG A 167 -19.58 5.76 29.79
N GLY A 168 -19.90 4.49 29.53
CA GLY A 168 -20.87 3.73 30.31
C GLY A 168 -22.33 4.07 29.95
N LEU A 169 -22.65 4.09 28.66
CA LEU A 169 -24.01 4.39 28.22
C LEU A 169 -24.96 3.20 28.46
N THR A 170 -26.07 3.46 29.14
CA THR A 170 -27.20 2.53 29.26
C THR A 170 -28.44 3.12 28.57
N LEU A 171 -29.01 2.38 27.62
CA LEU A 171 -30.16 2.83 26.82
C LEU A 171 -31.03 1.63 26.41
N ALA A 172 -32.31 1.68 26.74
CA ALA A 172 -33.30 0.69 26.29
C ALA A 172 -34.19 1.26 25.19
N ILE A 173 -34.22 0.58 24.04
CA ILE A 173 -35.09 0.86 22.89
C ILE A 173 -36.14 -0.25 22.81
N PRO A 174 -37.40 0.03 23.17
CA PRO A 174 -38.48 -0.94 23.09
C PRO A 174 -38.85 -1.26 21.63
N SER A 175 -39.36 -2.47 21.42
CA SER A 175 -39.80 -2.93 20.10
C SER A 175 -40.93 -2.06 19.54
N GLY A 176 -40.91 -1.87 18.21
CA GLY A 176 -41.93 -1.11 17.48
C GLY A 176 -41.98 0.39 17.78
N LYS A 177 -41.02 0.93 18.55
CA LYS A 177 -40.93 2.35 18.87
C LYS A 177 -39.82 3.03 18.07
N ARG A 178 -40.08 4.27 17.64
CA ARG A 178 -39.08 5.13 17.00
C ARG A 178 -38.40 5.97 18.08
N VAL A 179 -37.08 5.88 18.17
CA VAL A 179 -36.27 6.66 19.12
C VAL A 179 -35.35 7.58 18.33
N ALA A 180 -35.35 8.86 18.68
CA ALA A 180 -34.47 9.87 18.09
C ALA A 180 -33.26 10.10 19.00
N LEU A 181 -32.05 10.00 18.44
CA LEU A 181 -30.81 10.34 19.13
C LEU A 181 -30.46 11.81 18.84
N VAL A 182 -30.52 12.67 19.86
CA VAL A 182 -30.20 14.10 19.76
C VAL A 182 -29.00 14.46 20.64
N GLY A 183 -28.19 15.41 20.19
CA GLY A 183 -27.03 15.88 20.94
C GLY A 183 -26.02 16.64 20.07
N PRO A 184 -25.02 17.29 20.68
CA PRO A 184 -24.01 18.07 19.98
C PRO A 184 -23.16 17.23 19.01
N SER A 185 -22.51 17.89 18.05
CA SER A 185 -21.59 17.19 17.13
C SER A 185 -20.47 16.49 17.91
N GLY A 186 -20.17 15.24 17.55
CA GLY A 186 -19.11 14.45 18.19
C GLY A 186 -19.50 13.70 19.48
N CYS A 187 -20.75 13.77 19.94
CA CYS A 187 -21.17 13.07 21.18
C CYS A 187 -21.41 11.55 21.07
N GLY A 188 -21.04 10.91 19.95
CA GLY A 188 -21.13 9.46 19.78
C GLY A 188 -22.44 8.89 19.21
N LYS A 189 -23.37 9.72 18.70
CA LYS A 189 -24.63 9.26 18.08
C LYS A 189 -24.42 8.23 16.97
N SER A 190 -23.57 8.57 15.99
CA SER A 190 -23.24 7.67 14.87
C SER A 190 -22.51 6.42 15.35
N THR A 191 -21.74 6.54 16.43
CA THR A 191 -21.02 5.43 17.06
C THR A 191 -21.98 4.39 17.63
N LEU A 192 -23.11 4.80 18.23
CA LEU A 192 -24.14 3.85 18.68
C LEU A 192 -24.71 3.01 17.55
N ILE A 193 -25.00 3.65 16.43
CA ILE A 193 -25.50 2.97 15.23
C ILE A 193 -24.44 2.01 14.65
N GLN A 194 -23.15 2.35 14.77
CA GLN A 194 -22.06 1.47 14.33
C GLN A 194 -21.88 0.26 15.26
N LEU A 195 -22.04 0.44 16.57
CA LEU A 195 -22.02 -0.67 17.54
C LEU A 195 -23.24 -1.58 17.38
N LEU A 196 -24.43 -1.03 17.09
CA LEU A 196 -25.63 -1.81 16.79
C LEU A 196 -25.45 -2.72 15.57
N GLN A 197 -24.82 -2.18 14.52
CA GLN A 197 -24.48 -2.93 13.31
C GLN A 197 -23.26 -3.85 13.48
N ARG A 198 -22.67 -3.88 14.68
CA ARG A 198 -21.47 -4.65 15.00
C ARG A 198 -20.30 -4.39 14.03
N LEU A 199 -20.15 -3.12 13.62
CA LEU A 199 -18.95 -2.65 12.91
C LEU A 199 -17.74 -2.57 13.83
N TYR A 200 -17.99 -2.40 15.13
CA TYR A 200 -17.02 -2.45 16.20
C TYR A 200 -17.64 -3.19 17.38
N ASP A 201 -16.80 -3.86 18.17
CA ASP A 201 -17.20 -4.36 19.49
C ASP A 201 -16.91 -3.30 20.56
N PRO A 202 -17.74 -3.18 21.61
CA PRO A 202 -17.47 -2.28 22.72
C PRO A 202 -16.24 -2.74 23.52
N ASP A 203 -15.51 -1.78 24.12
CA ASP A 203 -14.37 -2.10 25.00
C ASP A 203 -14.85 -2.70 26.34
N ASN A 204 -16.00 -2.24 26.83
CA ASN A 204 -16.64 -2.74 28.04
C ASN A 204 -18.16 -2.55 27.97
N GLY A 205 -18.90 -3.30 28.79
CA GLY A 205 -20.35 -3.37 28.73
C GLY A 205 -20.83 -4.25 27.57
N SER A 206 -22.13 -4.23 27.30
CA SER A 206 -22.71 -5.04 26.25
C SER A 206 -23.81 -4.32 25.48
N VAL A 207 -23.89 -4.60 24.18
CA VAL A 207 -25.06 -4.27 23.38
C VAL A 207 -25.85 -5.57 23.26
N VAL A 208 -27.01 -5.60 23.88
CA VAL A 208 -27.94 -6.73 23.92
C VAL A 208 -29.16 -6.34 23.13
N SER A 209 -29.25 -6.72 21.87
CA SER A 209 -30.57 -6.83 21.23
C SER A 209 -31.18 -8.14 21.70
N ILE A 210 -32.47 -8.14 22.06
CA ILE A 210 -33.21 -9.41 22.27
C ILE A 210 -33.59 -9.94 20.88
N LEU A 211 -32.56 -10.14 20.06
CA LEU A 211 -32.48 -11.13 18.99
C LEU A 211 -31.93 -12.42 19.64
N ASP A 212 -32.50 -12.77 20.80
CA ASP A 212 -32.05 -13.68 21.86
C ASP A 212 -31.55 -12.97 23.13
N THR A 213 -31.75 -13.62 24.25
CA THR A 213 -31.12 -13.39 25.55
C THR A 213 -29.59 -13.60 25.53
N LEU A 214 -28.97 -13.50 24.34
CA LEU A 214 -27.57 -13.80 24.04
C LEU A 214 -26.90 -12.57 23.41
N TYR A 215 -25.64 -12.33 23.80
CA TYR A 215 -24.86 -11.16 23.40
C TYR A 215 -24.74 -11.02 21.88
N ILE A 216 -24.88 -9.79 21.35
CA ILE A 216 -24.65 -9.46 19.92
C ILE A 216 -23.26 -9.94 19.44
N GLN A 217 -22.30 -10.06 20.37
CA GLN A 217 -20.96 -10.61 20.15
C GLN A 217 -20.94 -12.07 19.64
N ASN A 218 -22.05 -12.80 19.76
CA ASN A 218 -22.16 -14.18 19.25
C ASN A 218 -22.87 -14.27 17.89
N TYR A 219 -23.38 -13.13 17.36
CA TYR A 219 -24.28 -13.11 16.21
C TYR A 219 -23.66 -12.58 14.91
N TRP A 220 -24.12 -13.12 13.79
CA TRP A 220 -23.56 -12.91 12.46
C TRP A 220 -23.85 -11.51 11.87
N ASN A 221 -22.81 -10.81 11.38
CA ASN A 221 -22.95 -9.43 10.87
C ASN A 221 -23.94 -9.29 9.70
N ARG A 222 -24.00 -10.25 8.77
CA ARG A 222 -24.81 -10.11 7.53
C ARG A 222 -26.32 -10.01 7.82
N TRP A 223 -26.83 -10.73 8.81
CA TRP A 223 -28.26 -10.72 9.15
C TRP A 223 -28.67 -9.48 9.95
N ILE A 224 -27.78 -8.96 10.80
CA ILE A 224 -28.02 -7.69 11.51
C ILE A 224 -28.25 -6.55 10.51
N TYR A 225 -27.49 -6.50 9.41
CA TYR A 225 -27.72 -5.52 8.34
C TYR A 225 -29.10 -5.67 7.72
N TYR A 226 -29.54 -6.89 7.41
CA TYR A 226 -30.88 -7.10 6.84
C TYR A 226 -31.98 -6.73 7.84
N LEU A 227 -31.83 -7.04 9.12
CA LEU A 227 -32.86 -6.77 10.13
C LEU A 227 -33.00 -5.30 10.51
N VAL A 228 -31.90 -4.53 10.51
CA VAL A 228 -31.94 -3.09 10.84
C VAL A 228 -32.47 -2.25 9.67
N LEU A 229 -32.43 -2.78 8.44
CA LEU A 229 -32.80 -2.05 7.21
C LEU A 229 -34.17 -2.40 6.63
N ILE A 230 -34.93 -3.33 7.22
CA ILE A 230 -36.28 -3.65 6.76
C ILE A 230 -37.29 -2.71 7.46
N PRO A 231 -38.09 -1.92 6.71
CA PRO A 231 -39.09 -1.00 7.24
C PRO A 231 -40.31 -1.68 7.85
#